data_AF-S2E446-F1
#
_entry.id   AF-S2E446-F1
#
_cell.length_a   1.000
_cell.length_b   1.000
_cell.length_c   1.000
_cell.angle_alpha   90.00
_cell.angle_beta   90.00
_cell.angle_gamma   90.00
#
_symmetry.space_group_name_H-M   'P 1'
#
loop_
_entity.id
_entity.type
_entity.pdbx_description
1 polymer ?
#
loop_
_entity_poly.entity_id
_entity_poly.type
_entity_poly.pdbx_seq_one_letter_code
_entity_poly.pdbx_strand_id
1 'polypeptide(L)'
;MTDSQILNIGFDDTDSPKGMCTTFLAYKIVDILKKHETEFLDFPKLVRFNPNIPWKTRGNGAVSMKIRTKNPSKIKEKIKHLVKKIF
;
A
#
# COMPACT_ATOMS: atom_id res chain seq x y z
N MET A 1 0.59 15.36 -24.53
CA MET A 1 1.45 14.35 -23.88
C MET A 1 1.17 14.45 -22.38
N THR A 2 0.39 13.54 -21.80
CA THR A 2 0.15 13.56 -20.35
C THR A 2 1.39 12.99 -19.67
N ASP A 3 2.13 13.84 -18.97
CA ASP A 3 3.33 13.46 -18.26
C ASP A 3 2.99 12.40 -17.21
N SER A 4 3.71 11.27 -17.26
CA SER A 4 3.58 10.24 -16.24
C SER A 4 4.20 10.73 -14.93
N GLN A 5 3.50 10.54 -13.81
CA GLN A 5 3.96 10.97 -12.49
C GLN A 5 4.40 9.76 -11.66
N ILE A 6 5.40 9.97 -10.81
CA ILE A 6 5.86 8.98 -9.83
C ILE A 6 5.06 9.16 -8.54
N LEU A 7 4.43 8.09 -8.07
CA LEU A 7 3.67 8.06 -6.83
C LEU A 7 4.36 7.11 -5.83
N ASN A 8 4.66 7.65 -4.64
CA ASN A 8 5.08 6.85 -3.49
C ASN A 8 3.84 6.57 -2.63
N ILE A 9 3.58 5.30 -2.36
CA ILE A 9 2.42 4.84 -1.59
C ILE A 9 2.98 4.19 -0.32
N GLY A 10 2.49 4.60 0.83
CA GLY A 10 2.85 4.03 2.14
C GLY A 10 1.60 3.86 3.00
N PHE A 11 1.51 2.75 3.73
CA PHE A 11 0.41 2.45 4.64
C PHE A 11 0.87 1.49 5.75
N ASP A 12 0.18 1.58 6.89
CA ASP A 12 0.45 0.84 8.13
C ASP A 12 -0.87 0.73 8.93
N ASP A 13 -0.85 -0.02 10.04
CA ASP A 13 -1.92 -0.10 11.04
C ASP A 13 -3.24 -0.66 10.49
N THR A 14 -3.12 -1.62 9.57
CA THR A 14 -4.26 -2.29 8.93
C THR A 14 -4.39 -3.75 9.34
N ASP A 15 -3.69 -4.17 10.40
CA ASP A 15 -3.86 -5.45 11.06
C ASP A 15 -4.97 -5.38 12.11
N SER A 16 -5.67 -6.50 12.34
CA SER A 16 -6.69 -6.60 13.38
C SER A 16 -6.63 -7.96 14.06
N PRO A 17 -6.95 -8.05 15.37
CA PRO A 17 -7.06 -9.33 16.07
C PRO A 17 -8.09 -10.29 15.44
N LYS A 18 -9.05 -9.75 14.68
CA LYS A 18 -10.10 -10.54 14.00
C LYS A 18 -9.66 -11.09 12.62
N GLY A 19 -8.44 -10.80 12.19
CA GLY A 19 -7.89 -11.14 10.87
C GLY A 19 -7.35 -9.90 10.13
N MET A 20 -6.80 -10.10 8.92
CA MET A 20 -6.07 -9.09 8.11
C MET A 20 -4.64 -8.81 8.60
N CYS A 21 -3.83 -8.25 7.70
CA CYS A 21 -2.51 -7.69 8.00
C CYS A 21 -2.09 -6.67 6.92
N THR A 22 -1.12 -5.81 7.25
CA THR A 22 -0.58 -4.80 6.32
C THR A 22 -0.11 -5.41 5.00
N THR A 23 0.55 -6.56 5.03
CA THR A 23 1.01 -7.23 3.81
C THR A 23 -0.12 -7.82 2.97
N PHE A 24 -1.24 -8.24 3.59
CA PHE A 24 -2.43 -8.68 2.86
C PHE A 24 -3.09 -7.52 2.10
N LEU A 25 -3.21 -6.35 2.73
CA LEU A 25 -3.69 -5.15 2.04
C LEU A 25 -2.75 -4.78 0.87
N ALA A 26 -1.44 -4.89 1.08
CA ALA A 26 -0.45 -4.66 0.01
C ALA A 26 -0.69 -5.56 -1.20
N TYR A 27 -0.92 -6.85 -0.97
CA TYR A 27 -1.24 -7.80 -2.04
C TYR A 27 -2.48 -7.37 -2.83
N LYS A 28 -3.56 -6.95 -2.15
CA LYS A 28 -4.78 -6.46 -2.79
C LYS A 28 -4.56 -5.17 -3.59
N ILE A 29 -3.74 -4.25 -3.06
CA ILE A 29 -3.37 -3.02 -3.78
C ILE A 29 -2.60 -3.37 -5.06
N VAL A 30 -1.61 -4.26 -4.98
CA VAL A 30 -0.83 -4.71 -6.14
C VAL A 30 -1.72 -5.32 -7.22
N ASP A 31 -2.71 -6.16 -6.86
CA ASP A 31 -3.65 -6.75 -7.82
C ASP A 31 -4.48 -5.69 -8.58
N ILE A 32 -4.89 -4.62 -7.90
CA ILE A 32 -5.58 -3.49 -8.55
C ILE A 32 -4.64 -2.72 -9.46
N LEU A 33 -3.42 -2.43 -9.00
CA LEU A 33 -2.44 -1.64 -9.75
C LEU A 33 -2.01 -2.34 -11.04
N LYS A 34 -1.85 -3.67 -11.02
CA LYS A 34 -1.58 -4.48 -12.22
C LYS A 34 -2.66 -4.35 -13.31
N LYS A 35 -3.90 -4.00 -12.93
CA LYS A 35 -5.03 -3.82 -13.86
C LYS A 35 -5.13 -2.40 -14.45
N HIS A 36 -4.22 -1.48 -14.10
CA HIS A 36 -4.38 -0.05 -14.38
C HIS A 36 -3.20 0.65 -15.09
N GLU A 37 -2.48 -0.06 -15.96
CA GLU A 37 -1.34 0.51 -16.72
C GLU A 37 -0.36 1.30 -15.83
N THR A 38 -0.09 0.74 -14.64
CA THR A 38 0.92 1.29 -13.73
C THR A 38 2.21 0.50 -13.86
N GLU A 39 3.33 1.20 -13.85
CA GLU A 39 4.66 0.61 -13.85
C GLU A 39 5.19 0.62 -12.41
N PHE A 40 5.60 -0.54 -11.91
CA PHE A 40 6.31 -0.64 -10.62
C PHE A 40 7.77 -0.28 -10.83
N LEU A 41 8.27 0.69 -10.07
CA LEU A 41 9.67 1.13 -10.18
C LEU A 41 10.63 0.29 -9.33
N ASP A 42 10.09 -0.50 -8.39
CA ASP A 42 10.83 -1.38 -7.49
C ASP A 42 9.84 -2.39 -6.88
N PHE A 43 10.35 -3.39 -6.17
CA PHE A 43 9.52 -4.25 -5.34
C PHE A 43 8.89 -3.47 -4.17
N PRO A 44 7.68 -3.87 -3.70
CA PRO A 44 7.14 -3.37 -2.45
C PRO A 44 8.09 -3.66 -1.28
N LYS A 45 8.26 -2.68 -0.40
CA LYS A 45 9.16 -2.71 0.75
C LYS A 45 8.36 -2.97 2.00
N LEU A 46 8.70 -4.04 2.73
CA LEU A 46 8.23 -4.28 4.09
C LEU A 46 9.19 -3.59 5.06
N VAL A 47 8.76 -2.49 5.67
CA VAL A 47 9.58 -1.65 6.54
C VAL A 47 9.27 -2.00 7.99
N ARG A 48 10.26 -2.49 8.74
CA ARG A 48 10.14 -2.75 10.18
C ARG A 48 10.46 -1.49 10.98
N PHE A 49 9.63 -1.19 11.96
CA PHE A 49 9.84 -0.12 12.92
C PHE A 49 10.48 -0.64 14.21
N ASN A 50 10.63 0.24 15.21
CA ASN A 50 11.19 -0.13 16.52
C ASN A 50 10.35 -1.28 17.15
N PRO A 51 10.95 -2.45 17.41
CA PRO A 51 10.23 -3.57 17.99
C PRO A 51 9.87 -3.38 19.47
N ASN A 52 10.49 -2.40 20.14
CA ASN A 52 10.33 -2.19 21.58
C ASN A 52 9.11 -1.32 21.96
N ILE A 53 8.21 -1.02 21.00
CA ILE A 53 7.02 -0.20 21.25
C ILE A 53 5.93 -1.03 21.93
N PRO A 54 5.55 -0.74 23.20
CA PRO A 54 4.71 -1.63 24.01
C PRO A 54 3.28 -1.85 23.51
N TRP A 55 2.71 -0.86 22.81
CA TRP A 55 1.30 -0.89 22.37
C TRP A 55 1.11 -1.36 20.93
N LYS A 56 2.17 -1.82 20.26
CA LYS A 56 2.10 -2.34 18.88
C LYS A 56 2.13 -3.87 18.87
N THR A 57 1.50 -4.47 17.84
CA THR A 57 1.51 -5.92 17.63
C THR A 57 2.92 -6.44 17.35
N ARG A 58 3.15 -7.75 17.56
CA ARG A 58 4.41 -8.40 17.18
C ARG A 58 4.64 -8.19 15.68
N GLY A 59 5.59 -7.33 15.34
CA GLY A 59 5.96 -7.05 13.96
C GLY A 59 5.79 -5.61 13.47
N ASN A 60 5.46 -4.64 14.34
CA ASN A 60 5.45 -3.20 14.06
C ASN A 60 6.12 -2.80 12.72
N GLY A 61 5.31 -2.60 11.67
CA GLY A 61 5.87 -2.44 10.33
C GLY A 61 4.86 -2.06 9.26
N ALA A 62 5.31 -1.21 8.35
CA ALA A 62 4.55 -0.64 7.25
C ALA A 62 4.93 -1.28 5.91
N VAL A 63 4.12 -1.01 4.89
CA VAL A 63 4.47 -1.32 3.50
C VAL A 63 4.60 -0.03 2.69
N SER A 64 5.63 0.04 1.87
CA SER A 64 5.82 1.11 0.88
C SER A 64 5.99 0.55 -0.53
N MET A 65 5.47 1.23 -1.54
CA MET A 65 5.70 0.89 -2.94
C MET A 65 5.77 2.16 -3.79
N LYS A 66 6.52 2.08 -4.89
CA LYS A 66 6.74 3.19 -5.82
C LYS A 66 6.27 2.78 -7.21
N ILE A 67 5.39 3.59 -7.77
CA ILE A 67 4.82 3.36 -9.10
C ILE A 67 4.95 4.59 -9.99
N ARG A 68 4.93 4.39 -11.30
CA ARG A 68 4.73 5.42 -12.32
C ARG A 68 3.36 5.23 -12.96
N THR A 69 2.61 6.32 -13.11
CA THR A 69 1.27 6.29 -13.72
C THR A 69 0.96 7.60 -14.43
N LYS A 70 0.15 7.53 -15.49
CA LYS A 70 -0.41 8.72 -16.17
C LYS A 70 -1.61 9.32 -15.41
N ASN A 71 -2.22 8.56 -14.48
CA ASN A 71 -3.49 8.93 -13.83
C ASN A 71 -3.44 8.80 -12.29
N PRO A 72 -2.59 9.56 -11.58
CA PRO A 72 -2.38 9.37 -10.14
C PRO A 72 -3.64 9.60 -9.29
N SER A 73 -4.51 10.56 -9.65
CA SER A 73 -5.77 10.80 -8.96
C SER A 73 -6.69 9.57 -8.99
N LYS A 74 -6.80 8.91 -10.15
CA LYS A 74 -7.61 7.68 -10.31
C LYS A 74 -7.06 6.54 -9.46
N ILE A 75 -5.73 6.38 -9.43
CA ILE A 75 -5.08 5.37 -8.59
C ILE A 75 -5.32 5.64 -7.10
N LYS A 76 -5.14 6.89 -6.66
CA LYS A 76 -5.36 7.29 -5.27
C LYS A 76 -6.80 6.99 -4.82
N GLU A 77 -7.79 7.35 -5.62
CA GLU A 77 -9.20 7.09 -5.28
C GLU A 77 -9.53 5.59 -5.25
N LYS A 78 -8.95 4.79 -6.15
CA LYS A 78 -9.11 3.33 -6.11
C LYS A 78 -8.52 2.71 -4.85
N ILE A 79 -7.32 3.13 -4.44
CA ILE A 79 -6.69 2.65 -3.20
C ILE A 79 -7.55 3.04 -2.00
N LYS A 80 -8.01 4.30 -1.91
CA LYS A 80 -8.91 4.73 -0.83
C LYS A 80 -10.19 3.91 -0.79
N HIS A 81 -10.80 3.65 -1.94
CA HIS A 81 -12.03 2.86 -2.03
C HIS A 81 -11.79 1.40 -1.59
N LEU A 82 -10.65 0.80 -1.96
CA LEU A 82 -10.27 -0.52 -1.49
C LEU A 82 -10.13 -0.56 0.04
N VAL A 83 -9.42 0.42 0.63
CA VAL A 83 -9.24 0.50 2.08
C VAL A 83 -10.58 0.62 2.79
N LYS A 84 -11.45 1.54 2.37
CA LYS A 84 -12.82 1.71 2.92
C LYS A 84 -13.75 0.51 2.75
N LYS A 85 -13.42 -0.41 1.83
CA LYS A 85 -14.21 -1.63 1.62
C LYS A 85 -13.77 -2.74 2.57
N ILE A 86 -12.50 -2.73 2.98
CA ILE A 86 -11.91 -3.75 3.84
C ILE A 86 -12.10 -3.39 5.33
N PHE A 87 -12.04 -2.10 5.65
CA PHE A 87 -12.17 -1.52 6.99
C PHE A 87 -13.37 -0.59 7.05
#